data_AF-A0A2M9ZAU6-F1
#
_entry.id   AF-A0A2M9ZAU6-F1
#
_cell.length_a   1.000
_cell.length_b   1.000
_cell.length_c   1.000
_cell.angle_alpha   90.00
_cell.angle_beta   90.00
_cell.angle_gamma   90.00
#
_symmetry.space_group_name_H-M   'P 1'
#
loop_
_entity.id
_entity.type
_entity.pdbx_description
1 polymer ?
#
loop_
_entity_poly.entity_id
_entity_poly.type
_entity_poly.pdbx_seq_one_letter_code
_entity_poly.pdbx_strand_id
1 'polypeptide(L)'
;MRTFYFLILLFSILLFCKKENPPTSESNLNAVPPEDNSQIMCVGTKKGLKVREDSSRQAKELELLPYQTVVKVKGFGKEEKIDGRVHPWAVIEYQGKSAWVYSGYLKVDCYEYPTPVSEPDRIRESDIIGEWKKSKNSEYYIRINTDHTFEFSLFGGCDGDGCVEDGGSGKWDLKDDLIYFYHPKDIAAEHIYWVNKGYLESDAAHRPFKENYRNDSVYGLEKF
;
A
#
# COMPACT_ATOMS: atom_id res chain seq x y z
N MET A 1 45.96 -80.11 -11.85
CA MET A 1 44.70 -79.41 -12.24
C MET A 1 45.06 -77.94 -12.44
N ARG A 2 45.48 -77.45 -13.61
CA ARG A 2 44.82 -77.38 -14.93
C ARG A 2 43.46 -76.67 -14.89
N THR A 3 43.57 -75.35 -14.83
CA THR A 3 42.78 -74.30 -15.49
C THR A 3 41.92 -74.77 -16.66
N PHE A 4 40.66 -74.30 -16.71
CA PHE A 4 39.94 -74.07 -17.97
C PHE A 4 38.98 -72.87 -17.84
N TYR A 5 39.01 -72.07 -18.89
CA TYR A 5 38.37 -70.76 -19.10
C TYR A 5 36.86 -70.85 -19.27
N PHE A 6 36.14 -69.77 -18.91
CA PHE A 6 34.91 -69.39 -19.61
C PHE A 6 34.92 -67.90 -19.94
N LEU A 7 34.86 -67.64 -21.25
CA LEU A 7 34.62 -66.36 -21.91
C LEU A 7 33.25 -65.80 -21.49
N ILE A 8 33.19 -64.51 -21.14
CA ILE A 8 32.03 -63.66 -21.48
C ILE A 8 32.56 -62.34 -22.05
N LEU A 9 32.31 -62.16 -23.34
CA LEU A 9 32.39 -60.90 -24.08
C LEU A 9 31.18 -60.03 -23.70
N LEU A 10 31.40 -58.79 -23.29
CA LEU A 10 30.38 -57.75 -23.32
C LEU A 10 30.96 -56.48 -23.92
N PHE A 11 30.56 -56.27 -25.17
CA PHE A 11 30.75 -55.08 -25.99
C PHE A 11 30.18 -53.85 -25.27
N SER A 12 31.04 -52.91 -24.87
CA SER A 12 30.62 -51.56 -24.49
C SER A 12 31.12 -50.58 -25.54
N ILE A 13 30.16 -49.98 -26.24
CA ILE A 13 30.35 -49.06 -27.35
C ILE A 13 30.94 -47.76 -26.80
N LEU A 14 32.21 -47.49 -27.13
CA LEU A 14 32.82 -46.17 -26.98
C LEU A 14 32.41 -45.30 -28.16
N LEU A 15 31.39 -44.47 -27.97
CA LEU A 15 31.14 -43.31 -28.83
C LEU A 15 31.88 -42.11 -28.26
N PHE A 16 32.96 -41.74 -28.95
CA PHE A 16 33.58 -40.42 -28.86
C PHE A 16 32.54 -39.36 -29.20
N CYS A 17 32.34 -38.38 -28.32
CA CYS A 17 32.02 -37.03 -28.76
C CYS A 17 33.00 -36.03 -28.15
N LYS A 18 33.50 -35.23 -29.09
CA LYS A 18 34.62 -34.31 -29.02
C LYS A 18 34.19 -33.07 -28.25
N LYS A 19 35.13 -32.55 -27.46
CA LYS A 19 35.01 -31.33 -26.66
C LYS A 19 34.74 -30.11 -27.56
N GLU A 20 33.55 -29.53 -27.47
CA GLU A 20 33.30 -28.15 -27.88
C GLU A 20 33.45 -27.24 -26.66
N ASN A 21 34.39 -26.29 -26.73
CA ASN A 21 34.47 -25.22 -25.74
C ASN A 21 33.34 -24.21 -26.04
N PRO A 22 32.49 -23.83 -25.08
CA PRO A 22 31.62 -22.69 -25.28
C PRO A 22 32.44 -21.39 -25.37
N PRO A 23 31.98 -20.42 -26.17
CA PRO A 23 32.71 -19.20 -26.44
C PRO A 23 32.80 -18.29 -25.21
N THR A 24 33.92 -17.60 -25.11
CA THR A 24 34.19 -16.50 -24.18
C THR A 24 33.06 -15.47 -24.27
N SER A 25 32.24 -15.34 -23.22
CA SER A 25 31.27 -14.24 -23.12
C SER A 25 31.99 -13.01 -22.59
N GLU A 26 32.03 -11.97 -23.41
CA GLU A 26 32.47 -10.63 -23.07
C GLU A 26 31.66 -10.05 -21.90
N SER A 27 32.36 -9.27 -21.07
CA SER A 27 31.80 -8.60 -19.92
C SER A 27 31.05 -7.31 -20.28
N ASN A 28 29.85 -7.18 -19.69
CA ASN A 28 29.17 -5.97 -19.20
C ASN A 28 28.77 -4.84 -20.18
N LEU A 29 27.49 -4.47 -20.16
CA LEU A 29 27.00 -3.31 -19.39
C LEU A 29 25.46 -3.21 -19.46
N ASN A 30 24.86 -2.94 -18.28
CA ASN A 30 23.47 -2.55 -18.03
C ASN A 30 22.44 -3.67 -17.82
N ALA A 31 22.66 -4.51 -16.82
CA ALA A 31 21.52 -5.01 -16.04
C ALA A 31 21.02 -3.85 -15.17
N VAL A 32 19.89 -3.25 -15.55
CA VAL A 32 19.13 -2.37 -14.66
C VAL A 32 18.81 -3.21 -13.42
N PRO A 33 19.18 -2.78 -12.19
CA PRO A 33 18.79 -3.49 -10.98
C PRO A 33 17.27 -3.67 -10.99
N PRO A 34 16.73 -4.83 -10.57
CA PRO A 34 15.28 -4.97 -10.44
C PRO A 34 14.77 -3.80 -9.60
N GLU A 35 13.78 -3.09 -10.14
CA GLU A 35 13.16 -1.93 -9.51
C GLU A 35 12.70 -2.35 -8.09
N ASP A 36 13.32 -1.76 -7.06
CA ASP A 36 12.98 -2.06 -5.67
C ASP A 36 11.62 -1.43 -5.37
N ASN A 37 10.55 -2.14 -5.69
CA ASN A 37 9.15 -1.75 -5.44
C ASN A 37 8.79 -1.80 -3.94
N SER A 38 9.79 -1.77 -3.05
CA SER A 38 9.54 -1.71 -1.63
C SER A 38 9.12 -0.30 -1.20
N GLN A 39 8.28 -0.28 -0.19
CA GLN A 39 7.79 0.93 0.43
C GLN A 39 8.30 1.01 1.87
N ILE A 40 8.76 2.19 2.26
CA ILE A 40 9.03 2.48 3.67
C ILE A 40 7.71 2.93 4.31
N MET A 41 7.31 2.24 5.37
CA MET A 41 6.12 2.55 6.17
C MET A 41 6.49 2.53 7.65
N CYS A 42 5.57 2.94 8.53
CA CYS A 42 5.79 3.00 9.96
C CYS A 42 4.62 2.40 10.75
N VAL A 43 4.90 1.86 11.93
CA VAL A 43 3.86 1.37 12.84
C VAL A 43 3.00 2.54 13.32
N GLY A 44 1.72 2.55 12.94
CA GLY A 44 0.77 3.63 13.24
C GLY A 44 -0.01 3.45 14.55
N THR A 45 0.12 2.31 15.23
CA THR A 45 -0.57 2.03 16.50
C THR A 45 0.33 2.29 17.71
N LYS A 46 -0.14 3.10 18.67
CA LYS A 46 0.57 3.40 19.93
C LYS A 46 0.90 2.17 20.77
N LYS A 47 0.13 1.08 20.60
CA LYS A 47 0.35 -0.19 21.32
C LYS A 47 1.41 -1.10 20.66
N GLY A 48 1.95 -0.68 19.52
CA GLY A 48 2.84 -1.51 18.70
C GLY A 48 2.10 -2.50 17.79
N LEU A 49 2.84 -3.11 16.88
CA LEU A 49 2.34 -3.99 15.83
C LEU A 49 3.08 -5.33 15.84
N LYS A 50 2.32 -6.42 15.89
CA LYS A 50 2.85 -7.77 15.95
C LYS A 50 3.35 -8.22 14.58
N VAL A 51 4.61 -8.63 14.51
CA VAL A 51 5.22 -9.37 13.39
C VAL A 51 4.86 -10.83 13.53
N ARG A 52 4.50 -11.46 12.41
CA ARG A 52 4.09 -12.85 12.34
C ARG A 52 4.82 -13.62 11.25
N GLU A 53 4.90 -14.92 11.45
CA GLU A 53 5.53 -15.85 10.50
C GLU A 53 4.71 -16.01 9.20
N ASP A 54 3.39 -15.80 9.27
CA ASP A 54 2.46 -15.87 8.13
C ASP A 54 1.38 -14.78 8.23
N SER A 55 0.69 -14.55 7.12
CA SER A 55 -0.40 -13.59 6.88
C SER A 55 -1.72 -13.94 7.58
N SER A 56 -1.67 -14.18 8.90
CA SER A 56 -2.82 -14.64 9.70
C SER A 56 -2.70 -14.23 11.17
N ARG A 57 -3.82 -13.89 11.82
CA ARG A 57 -3.87 -13.64 13.28
C ARG A 57 -3.49 -14.84 14.13
N GLN A 58 -3.63 -16.04 13.59
CA GLN A 58 -3.32 -17.31 14.25
C GLN A 58 -1.86 -17.73 14.04
N ALA A 59 -1.16 -17.15 13.07
CA ALA A 59 0.25 -17.42 12.82
C ALA A 59 1.11 -17.02 14.02
N LYS A 60 2.24 -17.71 14.20
CA LYS A 60 3.18 -17.48 15.28
C LYS A 60 3.63 -16.02 15.31
N GLU A 61 3.57 -15.41 16.49
CA GLU A 61 4.11 -14.08 16.76
C GLU A 61 5.64 -14.17 16.89
N LEU A 62 6.34 -13.33 16.14
CA LEU A 62 7.80 -13.26 16.13
C LEU A 62 8.30 -12.13 17.04
N GLU A 63 7.68 -10.96 16.97
CA GLU A 63 8.02 -9.78 17.77
C GLU A 63 6.84 -8.79 17.80
N LEU A 64 6.83 -7.88 18.79
CA LEU A 64 5.99 -6.69 18.81
C LEU A 64 6.84 -5.46 18.44
N LEU A 65 6.63 -4.90 17.25
CA LEU A 65 7.28 -3.66 16.85
C LEU A 65 6.67 -2.47 17.60
N PRO A 66 7.47 -1.61 18.24
CA PRO A 66 6.99 -0.38 18.86
C PRO A 66 6.27 0.58 17.89
N TYR A 67 5.53 1.53 18.46
CA TYR A 67 4.98 2.66 17.70
C TYR A 67 6.09 3.44 16.98
N GLN A 68 5.81 3.92 15.77
CA GLN A 68 6.75 4.62 14.87
C GLN A 68 7.95 3.78 14.41
N THR A 69 8.00 2.48 14.69
CA THR A 69 9.02 1.63 14.07
C THR A 69 8.88 1.65 12.56
N VAL A 70 9.98 2.01 11.88
CA VAL A 70 10.10 2.00 10.42
C VAL A 70 10.18 0.55 9.93
N VAL A 71 9.40 0.20 8.92
CA VAL A 71 9.42 -1.10 8.26
C VAL A 71 9.57 -0.95 6.75
N LYS A 72 10.33 -1.86 6.14
CA LYS A 72 10.43 -1.98 4.68
C LYS A 72 9.40 -3.01 4.20
N VAL A 73 8.31 -2.54 3.62
CA VAL A 73 7.25 -3.35 3.02
C VAL A 73 7.67 -3.76 1.61
N LYS A 74 7.73 -5.05 1.35
CA LYS A 74 8.10 -5.65 0.05
C LYS A 74 6.91 -5.95 -0.84
N GLY A 75 5.71 -5.93 -0.29
CA GLY A 75 4.48 -6.18 -1.02
C GLY A 75 3.30 -6.48 -0.09
N PHE A 76 2.15 -6.72 -0.70
CA PHE A 76 0.89 -6.97 -0.01
C PHE A 76 0.34 -8.34 -0.41
N GLY A 77 -0.18 -9.06 0.57
CA GLY A 77 -0.83 -10.36 0.41
C GLY A 77 -2.34 -10.24 0.49
N LYS A 78 -2.96 -11.27 1.07
CA LYS A 78 -4.42 -11.38 1.17
C LYS A 78 -5.01 -10.29 2.08
N GLU A 79 -6.16 -9.76 1.69
CA GLU A 79 -7.01 -8.94 2.58
C GLU A 79 -7.67 -9.77 3.69
N GLU A 80 -7.73 -9.17 4.87
CA GLU A 80 -8.46 -9.71 6.02
C GLU A 80 -9.19 -8.58 6.74
N LYS A 81 -10.37 -8.88 7.30
CA LYS A 81 -11.05 -7.95 8.20
C LYS A 81 -10.55 -8.13 9.62
N ILE A 82 -9.79 -7.17 10.15
CA ILE A 82 -9.27 -7.19 11.52
C ILE A 82 -9.72 -5.92 12.25
N ASP A 83 -10.37 -6.11 13.39
CA ASP A 83 -10.82 -5.02 14.28
C ASP A 83 -11.62 -3.93 13.53
N GLY A 84 -12.50 -4.38 12.62
CA GLY A 84 -13.37 -3.53 11.80
C GLY A 84 -12.78 -3.11 10.46
N ARG A 85 -11.46 -3.16 10.31
CA ARG A 85 -10.74 -2.64 9.13
C ARG A 85 -10.54 -3.74 8.10
N VAL A 86 -10.61 -3.42 6.81
CA VAL A 86 -10.32 -4.36 5.72
C VAL A 86 -9.05 -3.90 5.00
N HIS A 87 -7.96 -4.63 5.23
CA HIS A 87 -6.64 -4.31 4.69
C HIS A 87 -5.87 -5.59 4.38
N PRO A 88 -4.90 -5.55 3.45
CA PRO A 88 -4.00 -6.66 3.21
C PRO A 88 -3.03 -6.91 4.36
N TRP A 89 -2.48 -8.11 4.40
CA TRP A 89 -1.24 -8.36 5.13
C TRP A 89 -0.06 -7.81 4.32
N ALA A 90 0.84 -7.06 4.96
CA ALA A 90 2.07 -6.58 4.35
C ALA A 90 3.22 -7.55 4.62
N VAL A 91 3.96 -7.91 3.57
CA VAL A 91 5.24 -8.63 3.68
C VAL A 91 6.31 -7.60 4.01
N ILE A 92 7.02 -7.79 5.12
CA ILE A 92 8.13 -6.93 5.53
C ILE A 92 9.44 -7.69 5.50
N GLU A 93 10.54 -6.96 5.31
CA GLU A 93 11.87 -7.47 5.64
C GLU A 93 12.10 -7.38 7.15
N TYR A 94 12.29 -8.53 7.78
CA TYR A 94 12.51 -8.64 9.21
C TYR A 94 13.68 -9.58 9.48
N GLN A 95 14.77 -9.04 10.04
CA GLN A 95 15.99 -9.80 10.36
C GLN A 95 16.54 -10.63 9.18
N GLY A 96 16.50 -10.06 7.97
CA GLY A 96 16.96 -10.73 6.74
C GLY A 96 16.01 -11.81 6.20
N LYS A 97 14.80 -11.95 6.76
CA LYS A 97 13.75 -12.88 6.30
C LYS A 97 12.47 -12.12 5.97
N SER A 98 11.57 -12.76 5.22
CA SER A 98 10.21 -12.26 5.05
C SER A 98 9.38 -12.57 6.28
N ALA A 99 8.64 -11.58 6.76
CA ALA A 99 7.64 -11.74 7.80
C ALA A 99 6.40 -10.91 7.47
N TRP A 100 5.34 -11.05 8.25
CA TRP A 100 4.05 -10.45 7.96
C TRP A 100 3.58 -9.53 9.09
N VAL A 101 3.02 -8.39 8.71
CA VAL A 101 2.30 -7.48 9.60
C VAL A 101 0.98 -7.10 8.95
N TYR A 102 -0.03 -6.75 9.74
CA TYR A 102 -1.31 -6.32 9.17
C TYR A 102 -1.23 -4.85 8.73
N SER A 103 -1.46 -4.55 7.45
CA SER A 103 -1.18 -3.21 6.90
C SER A 103 -2.14 -2.13 7.40
N GLY A 104 -3.33 -2.50 7.92
CA GLY A 104 -4.26 -1.54 8.53
C GLY A 104 -3.74 -0.86 9.81
N TYR A 105 -2.57 -1.29 10.29
CA TYR A 105 -1.82 -0.69 11.39
C TYR A 105 -0.48 -0.06 10.96
N LEU A 106 -0.20 -0.03 9.67
CA LEU A 106 0.89 0.76 9.11
C LEU A 106 0.35 2.13 8.68
N LYS A 107 1.25 3.10 8.67
CA LYS A 107 1.08 4.42 8.07
C LYS A 107 2.24 4.69 7.14
N VAL A 108 2.02 5.46 6.08
CA VAL A 108 3.03 5.54 5.02
C VAL A 108 4.21 6.42 5.43
N ASP A 109 3.96 7.47 6.20
CA ASP A 109 5.04 8.26 6.77
C ASP A 109 5.18 8.02 8.27
N CYS A 110 6.41 8.16 8.75
CA CYS A 110 6.70 8.21 10.18
C CYS A 110 6.28 9.56 10.78
N TYR A 111 5.67 10.44 9.99
CA TYR A 111 5.28 11.76 10.41
C TYR A 111 4.10 11.64 11.37
N GLU A 112 4.15 12.40 12.45
CA GLU A 112 2.94 12.70 13.21
C GLU A 112 2.36 13.96 12.61
N TYR A 113 1.17 13.84 12.05
CA TYR A 113 0.41 14.99 11.63
C TYR A 113 0.18 15.90 12.85
N PRO A 114 0.38 17.21 12.70
CA PRO A 114 0.05 18.15 13.76
C PRO A 114 -1.45 18.06 14.06
N THR A 115 -1.87 18.56 15.22
CA THR A 115 -3.31 18.70 15.48
C THR A 115 -3.98 19.54 14.38
N PRO A 116 -5.18 19.16 13.92
CA PRO A 116 -5.95 19.92 12.94
C PRO A 116 -6.07 21.40 13.29
N VAL A 117 -6.08 22.27 12.27
CA VAL A 117 -6.24 23.72 12.46
C VAL A 117 -7.60 24.11 13.05
N SER A 118 -8.61 23.25 12.95
CA SER A 118 -9.90 23.39 13.60
C SER A 118 -10.26 22.12 14.35
N GLU A 119 -10.91 22.26 15.50
CA GLU A 119 -11.29 21.12 16.35
C GLU A 119 -12.27 20.20 15.60
N PRO A 120 -11.94 18.90 15.42
CA PRO A 120 -12.87 17.94 14.82
C PRO A 120 -14.15 17.81 15.63
N ASP A 121 -15.28 17.72 14.94
CA ASP A 121 -16.52 17.23 15.52
C ASP A 121 -16.32 15.76 15.91
N ARG A 122 -16.93 15.36 17.04
CA ARG A 122 -16.96 13.95 17.42
C ARG A 122 -17.88 13.18 16.48
N ILE A 123 -17.35 12.18 15.77
CA ILE A 123 -18.05 11.51 14.68
C ILE A 123 -18.00 9.99 14.79
N ARG A 124 -18.97 9.34 14.17
CA ARG A 124 -18.98 7.90 13.88
C ARG A 124 -18.95 7.70 12.38
N GLU A 125 -18.64 6.48 11.95
CA GLU A 125 -18.61 6.14 10.52
C GLU A 125 -19.93 6.50 9.81
N SER A 126 -21.09 6.22 10.41
CA SER A 126 -22.39 6.57 9.84
C SER A 126 -22.55 8.05 9.52
N ASP A 127 -21.88 8.91 10.29
CA ASP A 127 -21.99 10.35 10.17
C ASP A 127 -21.22 10.87 8.93
N ILE A 128 -20.24 10.10 8.42
CA ILE A 128 -19.41 10.46 7.26
C ILE A 128 -19.79 9.76 5.96
N ILE A 129 -20.51 8.63 6.01
CA ILE A 129 -20.98 7.92 4.81
C ILE A 129 -21.89 8.81 3.96
N GLY A 130 -21.56 9.00 2.69
CA GLY A 130 -22.33 9.82 1.76
C GLY A 130 -21.44 10.60 0.80
N GLU A 131 -22.07 11.51 0.06
CA GLU A 131 -21.39 12.33 -0.94
C GLU A 131 -21.12 13.72 -0.38
N TRP A 132 -19.87 14.17 -0.51
CA TRP A 132 -19.40 15.45 -0.01
C TRP A 132 -19.04 16.34 -1.20
N LYS A 133 -19.66 17.53 -1.28
CA LYS A 133 -19.59 18.43 -2.44
C LYS A 133 -19.55 19.89 -2.03
N LYS A 134 -19.07 20.78 -2.91
CA LYS A 134 -19.13 22.24 -2.70
C LYS A 134 -20.56 22.79 -2.74
N SER A 135 -21.44 22.15 -3.49
CA SER A 135 -22.86 22.49 -3.56
C SER A 135 -23.66 21.31 -4.10
N LYS A 136 -24.97 21.30 -3.86
CA LYS A 136 -25.89 20.24 -4.27
C LYS A 136 -25.81 19.88 -5.76
N ASN A 137 -25.57 20.86 -6.62
CA ASN A 137 -25.54 20.69 -8.08
C ASN A 137 -24.12 20.49 -8.62
N SER A 138 -23.10 20.46 -7.77
CA SER A 138 -21.74 20.21 -8.21
C SER A 138 -21.60 18.78 -8.72
N GLU A 139 -20.92 18.62 -9.85
CA GLU A 139 -20.53 17.31 -10.40
C GLU A 139 -19.27 16.74 -9.73
N TYR A 140 -18.53 17.58 -8.99
CA TYR A 140 -17.33 17.18 -8.25
C TYR A 140 -17.66 16.78 -6.82
N TYR A 141 -17.03 15.71 -6.34
CA TYR A 141 -17.35 15.10 -5.07
C TYR A 141 -16.21 14.26 -4.49
N ILE A 142 -16.30 14.03 -3.19
CA ILE A 142 -15.70 12.89 -2.50
C ILE A 142 -16.86 12.06 -1.92
N ARG A 143 -16.94 10.78 -2.28
CA ARG A 143 -17.97 9.86 -1.78
C ARG A 143 -17.34 8.82 -0.87
N ILE A 144 -17.87 8.71 0.34
CA ILE A 144 -17.43 7.78 1.38
C ILE A 144 -18.46 6.65 1.48
N ASN A 145 -18.04 5.41 1.18
CA ASN A 145 -18.92 4.25 1.13
C ASN A 145 -18.86 3.40 2.40
N THR A 146 -19.93 2.65 2.66
CA THR A 146 -20.09 1.79 3.85
C THR A 146 -19.14 0.58 3.88
N ASP A 147 -18.50 0.25 2.76
CA ASP A 147 -17.59 -0.88 2.60
C ASP A 147 -16.11 -0.50 2.78
N HIS A 148 -15.85 0.63 3.44
CA HIS A 148 -14.51 1.23 3.62
C HIS A 148 -13.82 1.60 2.31
N THR A 149 -14.58 1.78 1.23
CA THR A 149 -14.07 2.39 -0.01
C THR A 149 -14.50 3.84 -0.12
N PHE A 150 -13.71 4.62 -0.86
CA PHE A 150 -14.10 5.95 -1.30
C PHE A 150 -13.84 6.09 -2.79
N GLU A 151 -14.53 7.04 -3.41
CA GLU A 151 -14.27 7.50 -4.77
C GLU A 151 -14.39 9.02 -4.81
N PHE A 152 -13.67 9.66 -5.73
CA PHE A 152 -13.78 11.08 -5.98
C PHE A 152 -13.79 11.37 -7.46
N SER A 153 -14.46 12.46 -7.82
CA SER A 153 -14.29 13.17 -9.08
C SER A 153 -14.05 14.63 -8.75
N LEU A 154 -12.90 15.16 -9.15
CA LEU A 154 -12.50 16.54 -8.90
C LEU A 154 -12.26 17.26 -10.21
N PHE A 155 -12.35 18.59 -10.16
CA PHE A 155 -12.05 19.39 -11.32
C PHE A 155 -10.55 19.27 -11.67
N GLY A 156 -10.23 18.73 -12.84
CA GLY A 156 -8.84 18.50 -13.25
C GLY A 156 -8.17 19.76 -13.83
N GLY A 157 -8.96 20.76 -14.25
CA GLY A 157 -8.48 22.00 -14.88
C GLY A 157 -9.10 22.23 -16.27
N CYS A 158 -8.98 23.46 -16.79
CA CYS A 158 -9.33 23.78 -18.18
C CYS A 158 -8.22 24.57 -18.86
N ASP A 159 -7.94 24.25 -20.12
CA ASP A 159 -7.04 24.98 -21.00
C ASP A 159 -7.66 25.17 -22.41
N GLY A 160 -6.83 25.52 -23.39
CA GLY A 160 -7.27 25.76 -24.77
C GLY A 160 -7.88 24.53 -25.45
N ASP A 161 -7.63 23.32 -24.95
CA ASP A 161 -8.12 22.06 -25.50
C ASP A 161 -9.34 21.50 -24.74
N GLY A 162 -9.81 22.22 -23.72
CA GLY A 162 -11.02 21.89 -22.97
C GLY A 162 -10.76 21.69 -21.47
N CYS A 163 -11.73 21.06 -20.82
CA CYS A 163 -11.69 20.79 -19.38
C CYS A 163 -11.54 19.29 -19.13
N VAL A 164 -10.81 18.95 -18.07
CA VAL A 164 -10.57 17.56 -17.66
C VAL A 164 -11.04 17.34 -16.22
N GLU A 165 -11.30 16.08 -15.89
CA GLU A 165 -11.63 15.61 -14.54
C GLU A 165 -10.46 14.79 -13.99
N ASP A 166 -10.17 14.92 -12.69
CA ASP A 166 -9.26 14.03 -11.96
C ASP A 166 -10.09 13.12 -11.04
N GLY A 167 -10.12 11.84 -11.36
CA GLY A 167 -10.93 10.85 -10.66
C GLY A 167 -10.06 9.76 -10.04
N GLY A 168 -10.50 9.25 -8.90
CA GLY A 168 -9.78 8.20 -8.18
C GLY A 168 -10.65 7.48 -7.17
N SER A 169 -10.10 6.39 -6.62
CA SER A 169 -10.76 5.60 -5.60
C SER A 169 -9.73 4.93 -4.71
N GLY A 170 -10.17 4.49 -3.53
CA GLY A 170 -9.28 3.85 -2.57
C GLY A 170 -10.01 3.36 -1.33
N LYS A 171 -9.26 3.22 -0.24
CA LYS A 171 -9.80 2.79 1.07
C LYS A 171 -9.85 3.96 2.04
N TRP A 172 -10.73 3.90 3.03
CA TRP A 172 -10.73 4.87 4.12
C TRP A 172 -10.85 4.22 5.50
N ASP A 173 -10.30 4.89 6.51
CA ASP A 173 -10.47 4.55 7.93
C ASP A 173 -10.83 5.81 8.74
N LEU A 174 -11.56 5.61 9.85
CA LEU A 174 -11.81 6.65 10.87
C LEU A 174 -10.98 6.36 12.13
N LYS A 175 -10.13 7.30 12.55
CA LYS A 175 -9.25 7.17 13.73
C LYS A 175 -9.21 8.51 14.46
N ASP A 176 -9.55 8.51 15.75
CA ASP A 176 -9.50 9.72 16.59
C ASP A 176 -10.23 10.93 15.96
N ASP A 177 -11.44 10.69 15.45
CA ASP A 177 -12.28 11.68 14.73
C ASP A 177 -11.68 12.24 13.42
N LEU A 178 -10.60 11.62 12.92
CA LEU A 178 -9.96 11.92 11.64
C LEU A 178 -10.24 10.82 10.61
N ILE A 179 -10.55 11.26 9.40
CA ILE A 179 -10.82 10.42 8.24
C ILE A 179 -9.54 10.32 7.43
N TYR A 180 -9.03 9.12 7.27
CA TYR A 180 -7.83 8.82 6.49
C TYR A 180 -8.24 8.20 5.16
N PHE A 181 -7.90 8.84 4.04
CA PHE A 181 -8.05 8.25 2.71
C PHE A 181 -6.72 7.68 2.22
N TYR A 182 -6.77 6.45 1.73
CA TYR A 182 -5.66 5.68 1.21
C TYR A 182 -5.84 5.48 -0.29
N HIS A 183 -5.15 6.28 -1.10
CA HIS A 183 -5.20 6.17 -2.56
C HIS A 183 -4.10 5.24 -3.10
N PRO A 184 -4.43 4.19 -3.86
CA PRO A 184 -3.47 3.14 -4.24
C PRO A 184 -2.37 3.60 -5.20
N LYS A 185 -2.57 4.72 -5.91
CA LYS A 185 -1.55 5.31 -6.80
C LYS A 185 -0.72 6.40 -6.13
N ASP A 186 -1.17 6.89 -4.98
CA ASP A 186 -0.43 7.88 -4.17
C ASP A 186 -0.18 7.25 -2.81
N ILE A 187 0.71 6.26 -2.84
CA ILE A 187 0.93 5.39 -1.70
C ILE A 187 1.54 6.19 -0.53
N ALA A 188 1.97 7.45 -0.71
CA ALA A 188 2.56 8.33 0.31
C ALA A 188 1.62 9.41 0.87
N ALA A 189 0.44 9.61 0.29
CA ALA A 189 -0.52 10.61 0.75
C ALA A 189 -1.67 9.92 1.50
N GLU A 190 -1.53 9.82 2.82
CA GLU A 190 -2.73 9.80 3.66
C GLU A 190 -3.37 11.17 3.49
N HIS A 191 -4.47 11.25 2.75
CA HIS A 191 -5.27 12.47 2.71
C HIS A 191 -6.15 12.46 3.95
N ILE A 192 -5.90 13.40 4.85
CA ILE A 192 -6.56 13.43 6.15
C ILE A 192 -7.59 14.54 6.16
N TYR A 193 -8.79 14.17 6.56
CA TYR A 193 -9.92 15.07 6.69
C TYR A 193 -10.56 14.92 8.06
N TRP A 194 -11.37 15.90 8.45
CA TRP A 194 -12.23 15.83 9.62
C TRP A 194 -13.56 16.49 9.31
N VAL A 195 -14.57 16.24 10.14
CA VAL A 195 -15.81 17.02 10.08
C VAL A 195 -15.66 18.19 11.04
N ASN A 196 -15.99 19.41 10.61
CA ASN A 196 -16.13 20.56 11.48
C ASN A 196 -17.39 21.33 11.09
N LYS A 197 -18.34 21.48 12.01
CA LYS A 197 -19.59 22.21 11.79
C LYS A 197 -20.38 21.72 10.56
N GLY A 198 -20.32 20.41 10.29
CA GLY A 198 -20.99 19.79 9.15
C GLY A 198 -20.26 19.88 7.82
N TYR A 199 -19.03 20.41 7.79
CA TYR A 199 -18.18 20.46 6.60
C TYR A 199 -17.05 19.43 6.69
N LEU A 200 -16.71 18.81 5.56
CA LEU A 200 -15.52 17.98 5.43
C LEU A 200 -14.31 18.89 5.19
N GLU A 201 -13.51 19.06 6.23
CA GLU A 201 -12.38 19.99 6.31
C GLU A 201 -11.04 19.28 6.23
N SER A 202 -10.01 20.02 5.79
CA SER A 202 -8.61 19.59 5.76
C SER A 202 -7.68 20.81 5.67
N ASP A 203 -6.37 20.60 5.76
CA ASP A 203 -5.36 21.66 5.63
C ASP A 203 -4.08 21.17 4.96
N ALA A 204 -3.18 22.09 4.61
CA ALA A 204 -1.95 21.75 3.89
C ALA A 204 -1.05 20.71 4.61
N ALA A 205 -1.03 20.68 5.94
CA ALA A 205 -0.26 19.70 6.70
C ALA A 205 -0.88 18.29 6.61
N HIS A 206 -2.20 18.23 6.45
CA HIS A 206 -3.02 17.02 6.32
C HIS A 206 -3.26 16.58 4.87
N ARG A 207 -2.60 17.25 3.92
CA ARG A 207 -2.50 16.84 2.50
C ARG A 207 -3.85 16.50 1.86
N PRO A 208 -4.82 17.43 1.79
CA PRO A 208 -6.09 17.20 1.10
C PRO A 208 -5.86 16.78 -0.34
N PHE A 209 -6.88 16.17 -0.93
CA PHE A 209 -6.96 16.05 -2.37
C PHE A 209 -6.82 17.42 -3.03
N LYS A 210 -6.27 17.41 -4.24
CA LYS A 210 -5.98 18.62 -5.00
C LYS A 210 -6.78 18.63 -6.30
N GLU A 211 -7.34 19.80 -6.63
CA GLU A 211 -8.03 20.06 -7.90
C GLU A 211 -7.28 21.13 -8.71
N ASN A 212 -7.78 21.42 -9.91
CA ASN A 212 -7.27 22.44 -10.81
C ASN A 212 -5.76 22.30 -11.08
N TYR A 213 -5.40 21.28 -11.86
CA TYR A 213 -4.02 20.87 -12.11
C TYR A 213 -3.22 20.59 -10.83
N ARG A 214 -3.92 20.06 -9.81
CA ARG A 214 -3.38 19.72 -8.48
C ARG A 214 -2.83 20.91 -7.67
N ASN A 215 -3.25 22.13 -7.99
CA ASN A 215 -2.80 23.32 -7.28
C ASN A 215 -3.67 23.60 -6.03
N ASP A 216 -4.97 23.42 -6.16
CA ASP A 216 -5.94 23.91 -5.18
C ASP A 216 -6.37 22.81 -4.22
N SER A 217 -6.34 23.09 -2.91
CA SER A 217 -6.77 22.15 -1.88
C SER A 217 -8.29 22.01 -1.83
N VAL A 218 -8.77 20.77 -1.85
CA VAL A 218 -10.19 20.44 -1.73
C VAL A 218 -10.54 20.19 -0.27
N TYR A 219 -11.36 21.07 0.31
CA TYR A 219 -11.91 20.99 1.67
C TYR A 219 -13.14 21.90 1.77
N GLY A 220 -13.80 21.95 2.92
CA GLY A 220 -15.02 22.74 3.13
C GLY A 220 -16.17 22.22 2.26
N LEU A 221 -16.34 20.90 2.20
CA LEU A 221 -17.41 20.25 1.45
C LEU A 221 -18.61 19.98 2.35
N GLU A 222 -19.82 20.14 1.83
CA GLU A 222 -21.06 19.79 2.51
C GLU A 222 -21.53 18.39 2.12
N LYS A 223 -22.21 17.72 3.04
CA LYS A 223 -22.78 16.39 2.81
C LYS A 223 -24.15 16.49 2.14
N PHE A 224 -24.38 15.72 1.07
CA PHE A 224 -25.63 15.63 0.32
C PHE A 224 -26.16 14.20 0.20
#